data_AF-A0A7V9F0Z0-F1
#
_entry.id   AF-A0A7V9F0Z0-F1
#
_cell.length_a   1.000
_cell.length_b   1.000
_cell.length_c   1.000
_cell.angle_alpha   90.00
_cell.angle_beta   90.00
_cell.angle_gamma   90.00
#
_symmetry.space_group_name_H-M   'P 1'
#
loop_
_entity.id
_entity.type
_entity.pdbx_description
1 polymer ?
#
loop_
_entity_poly.entity_id
_entity_poly.type
_entity_poly.pdbx_seq_one_letter_code
_entity_poly.pdbx_strand_id
1 'polypeptide(L)'
;PGEVTPYTFGAPASPHHAAQLAGATIEPARITAAARSVAEDADVLVCEGVGGLLVPITTGYSVRDLAVELDLPVVIAARTGLGTISHSLLTLEAARAAGLRVAGVVMSPWPAKPEPIELSNRATVAALGGVPVSGLPATSPSELAAGGACLPIDDWL
;
A
#
# COMPACT_ATOMS: atom_id res chain seq x y z
N PRO A 1 2.60 -19.52 -7.71
CA PRO A 1 3.28 -18.22 -7.56
C PRO A 1 3.02 -17.24 -8.72
N GLY A 2 3.12 -17.69 -9.99
CA GLY A 2 3.00 -16.81 -11.17
C GLY A 2 1.61 -16.20 -11.40
N GLU A 3 0.56 -16.76 -10.79
CA GLU A 3 -0.81 -16.20 -10.84
C GLU A 3 -0.98 -15.00 -9.90
N VAL A 4 -0.31 -15.00 -8.74
CA VAL A 4 -0.40 -13.92 -7.73
C VAL A 4 0.71 -12.88 -7.92
N THR A 5 1.86 -13.28 -8.46
CA THR A 5 3.00 -12.41 -8.70
C THR A 5 3.53 -12.66 -10.11
N PRO A 6 2.97 -11.97 -11.13
CA PRO A 6 3.28 -12.24 -12.54
C PRO A 6 4.70 -11.86 -12.95
N TYR A 7 5.36 -10.99 -12.17
CA TYR A 7 6.75 -10.56 -12.39
C TYR A 7 7.54 -10.60 -11.08
N THR A 8 8.71 -11.25 -11.13
CA THR A 8 9.66 -11.30 -10.02
C THR A 8 11.06 -11.08 -10.57
N PHE A 9 11.83 -10.20 -9.93
CA PHE A 9 13.21 -9.89 -10.29
C PHE A 9 14.12 -10.03 -9.07
N GLY A 10 15.37 -10.41 -9.27
CA GLY A 10 16.32 -10.63 -8.17
C GLY A 10 16.97 -9.36 -7.61
N ALA A 11 17.00 -8.27 -8.38
CA ALA A 11 17.68 -7.03 -7.97
C ALA A 11 16.84 -6.26 -6.92
N PRO A 12 17.42 -5.81 -5.79
CA PRO A 12 16.72 -5.00 -4.79
C PRO A 12 16.62 -3.55 -5.28
N ALA A 13 15.78 -3.31 -6.28
CA ALA A 13 15.56 -2.02 -6.91
C ALA A 13 14.08 -1.78 -7.21
N SER A 14 13.73 -0.55 -7.59
CA SER A 14 12.39 -0.25 -8.13
C SER A 14 12.08 -1.16 -9.34
N PRO A 15 10.82 -1.53 -9.58
CA PRO A 15 10.48 -2.54 -10.59
C PRO A 15 11.02 -2.22 -11.99
N HIS A 16 10.92 -0.95 -12.43
CA HIS A 16 11.42 -0.56 -13.76
C HIS A 16 12.92 -0.84 -13.92
N HIS A 17 13.71 -0.55 -12.87
CA HIS A 17 15.15 -0.73 -12.89
C HIS A 17 15.53 -2.21 -12.74
N ALA A 18 14.82 -2.96 -11.89
CA ALA A 18 15.03 -4.39 -11.75
C ALA A 18 14.75 -5.15 -13.05
N ALA A 19 13.68 -4.78 -13.77
CA ALA A 19 13.36 -5.32 -15.10
C ALA A 19 14.44 -4.96 -16.13
N GLN A 20 14.90 -3.70 -16.14
CA GLN A 20 15.99 -3.24 -17.01
C GLN A 20 17.28 -4.06 -16.78
N LEU A 21 17.69 -4.26 -15.53
CA LEU A 21 18.87 -5.06 -15.17
C LEU A 21 18.72 -6.52 -15.60
N ALA A 22 17.50 -7.06 -15.61
CA ALA A 22 17.20 -8.40 -16.07
C ALA A 22 17.00 -8.52 -17.59
N GLY A 23 17.09 -7.42 -18.35
CA GLY A 23 16.78 -7.40 -19.79
C GLY A 23 15.31 -7.73 -20.10
N ALA A 24 14.41 -7.48 -19.15
CA ALA A 24 12.99 -7.80 -19.23
C ALA A 24 12.13 -6.54 -19.34
N THR A 25 10.91 -6.70 -19.83
CA THR A 25 9.88 -5.65 -19.87
C THR A 25 8.70 -6.07 -19.01
N ILE A 26 8.15 -5.12 -18.25
CA ILE A 26 6.92 -5.30 -17.49
C ILE A 26 5.75 -4.77 -18.31
N GLU A 27 4.72 -5.59 -18.50
CA GLU A 27 3.47 -5.21 -19.17
C GLU A 27 2.39 -4.98 -18.09
N PRO A 28 1.99 -3.74 -17.81
CA PRO A 28 0.98 -3.45 -16.78
C PRO A 28 -0.34 -4.20 -16.98
N ALA A 29 -0.78 -4.35 -18.22
CA ALA A 29 -2.00 -5.10 -18.57
C ALA A 29 -1.96 -6.56 -18.11
N ARG A 30 -0.77 -7.19 -18.05
CA ARG A 30 -0.63 -8.55 -17.52
C ARG A 30 -0.82 -8.58 -16.01
N ILE A 31 -0.42 -7.53 -15.31
CA ILE A 31 -0.62 -7.41 -13.85
C ILE A 31 -2.11 -7.27 -13.54
N THR A 32 -2.81 -6.39 -14.23
CA THR A 32 -4.25 -6.17 -14.02
C THR A 32 -5.09 -7.37 -14.45
N ALA A 33 -4.72 -8.05 -15.54
CA ALA A 33 -5.37 -9.30 -15.94
C ALA A 33 -5.19 -10.42 -14.91
N ALA A 34 -3.98 -10.58 -14.36
CA ALA A 34 -3.72 -11.55 -13.30
C ALA A 34 -4.53 -11.25 -12.03
N ALA A 35 -4.57 -9.98 -11.60
CA ALA A 35 -5.37 -9.56 -10.44
C ALA A 35 -6.86 -9.87 -10.63
N ARG A 36 -7.42 -9.57 -11.80
CA ARG A 36 -8.83 -9.88 -12.14
C ARG A 36 -9.11 -11.37 -12.17
N SER A 37 -8.21 -12.16 -12.77
CA SER A 37 -8.35 -13.62 -12.80
C SER A 37 -8.33 -14.22 -11.40
N VAL A 38 -7.44 -13.76 -10.52
CA VAL A 38 -7.40 -14.23 -9.12
C VAL A 38 -8.66 -13.80 -8.35
N ALA A 39 -9.21 -12.61 -8.64
CA ALA A 39 -10.43 -12.14 -8.01
C ALA A 39 -11.68 -12.97 -8.36
N GLU A 40 -11.72 -13.62 -9.53
CA GLU A 40 -12.86 -14.47 -9.93
C GLU A 40 -13.04 -15.69 -9.01
N ASP A 41 -11.95 -16.19 -8.42
CA ASP A 41 -11.93 -17.39 -7.58
C ASP A 41 -11.76 -17.09 -6.08
N ALA A 42 -11.79 -15.81 -5.66
CA ALA A 42 -11.53 -15.38 -4.29
C ALA A 42 -12.67 -14.55 -3.69
N ASP A 43 -12.96 -14.75 -2.40
CA ASP A 43 -13.93 -13.91 -1.67
C ASP A 43 -13.42 -12.46 -1.51
N VAL A 44 -12.10 -12.29 -1.42
CA VAL A 44 -11.42 -11.01 -1.21
C VAL A 44 -10.11 -10.99 -1.98
N LEU A 45 -9.85 -9.91 -2.73
CA LEU A 45 -8.56 -9.62 -3.34
C LEU A 45 -7.81 -8.55 -2.53
N VAL A 46 -6.59 -8.86 -2.12
CA VAL A 46 -5.65 -7.87 -1.55
C VAL A 46 -4.46 -7.73 -2.50
N CYS A 47 -4.21 -6.50 -2.95
CA CYS A 47 -3.04 -6.18 -3.77
C CYS A 47 -2.02 -5.39 -2.93
N GLU A 48 -0.87 -6.00 -2.65
CA GLU A 48 0.27 -5.28 -2.09
C GLU A 48 1.01 -4.53 -3.21
N GLY A 49 1.14 -3.21 -3.06
CA GLY A 49 1.97 -2.40 -3.93
C GLY A 49 3.47 -2.62 -3.69
N VAL A 50 4.32 -1.97 -4.48
CA VAL A 50 5.78 -2.04 -4.33
C VAL A 50 6.36 -0.65 -4.11
N GLY A 51 6.84 -0.39 -2.88
CA GLY A 51 7.31 0.93 -2.49
C GLY A 51 6.17 1.96 -2.37
N GLY A 52 6.43 3.21 -2.75
CA GLY A 52 5.43 4.29 -2.70
C GLY A 52 4.60 4.43 -3.97
N LEU A 53 3.51 5.20 -3.92
CA LEU A 53 2.59 5.39 -5.06
C LEU A 53 3.27 5.88 -6.34
N LEU A 54 4.30 6.73 -6.22
CA LEU A 54 5.02 7.26 -7.38
C LEU A 54 6.20 6.39 -7.83
N VAL A 55 6.38 5.20 -7.24
CA VAL A 55 7.40 4.26 -7.70
C VAL A 55 7.05 3.78 -9.12
N PRO A 56 7.98 3.91 -10.08
CA PRO A 56 7.75 3.45 -11.44
C PRO A 56 7.78 1.92 -11.52
N ILE A 57 6.69 1.36 -12.04
CA ILE A 57 6.64 -0.05 -12.46
C ILE A 57 7.31 -0.18 -13.84
N THR A 58 7.00 0.72 -14.77
CA THR A 58 7.70 0.88 -16.04
C THR A 58 7.84 2.37 -16.37
N THR A 59 8.48 2.71 -17.49
CA THR A 59 8.59 4.09 -17.96
C THR A 59 7.19 4.67 -18.22
N GLY A 60 6.83 5.73 -17.50
CA GLY A 60 5.52 6.38 -17.64
C GLY A 60 4.36 5.69 -16.92
N TYR A 61 4.64 4.68 -16.10
CA TYR A 61 3.60 3.97 -15.35
C TYR A 61 4.07 3.62 -13.94
N SER A 62 3.35 4.11 -12.95
CA SER A 62 3.65 4.01 -11.53
C SER A 62 2.67 3.10 -10.77
N VAL A 63 2.98 2.80 -9.51
CA VAL A 63 2.08 2.07 -8.60
C VAL A 63 0.73 2.78 -8.46
N ARG A 64 0.71 4.11 -8.50
CA ARG A 64 -0.52 4.92 -8.51
C ARG A 64 -1.38 4.62 -9.74
N ASP A 65 -0.77 4.53 -10.91
CA ASP A 65 -1.50 4.29 -12.15
C ASP A 65 -2.07 2.85 -12.16
N LEU A 66 -1.33 1.89 -11.61
CA LEU A 66 -1.85 0.55 -11.34
C LEU A 66 -3.05 0.56 -10.39
N ALA A 67 -2.95 1.30 -9.28
CA ALA A 67 -4.05 1.41 -8.32
C ALA A 67 -5.31 2.01 -8.96
N VAL A 68 -5.15 2.97 -9.88
CA VAL A 68 -6.27 3.55 -10.63
C VAL A 68 -6.92 2.52 -11.55
N GLU A 69 -6.12 1.72 -12.28
CA GLU A 69 -6.65 0.69 -13.17
C GLU A 69 -7.36 -0.47 -12.44
N LEU A 70 -6.92 -0.79 -11.23
CA LEU A 70 -7.53 -1.81 -10.39
C LEU A 70 -8.82 -1.30 -9.72
N ASP A 71 -8.98 0.01 -9.55
CA ASP A 71 -10.13 0.66 -8.91
C ASP A 71 -10.49 0.08 -7.52
N LEU A 72 -9.47 -0.36 -6.78
CA LEU A 72 -9.62 -0.88 -5.43
C LEU A 72 -9.49 0.24 -4.40
N PRO A 73 -10.20 0.14 -3.25
CA PRO A 73 -9.92 1.01 -2.11
C PRO A 73 -8.46 0.88 -1.66
N VAL A 74 -7.82 2.02 -1.40
CA VAL A 74 -6.40 2.11 -1.04
C VAL A 74 -6.22 2.29 0.46
N VAL A 75 -5.40 1.45 1.07
CA VAL A 75 -4.88 1.63 2.43
C VAL A 75 -3.42 2.06 2.33
N ILE A 76 -3.06 3.15 3.01
CA ILE A 76 -1.68 3.67 3.03
C ILE A 76 -0.96 3.14 4.28
N ALA A 77 0.12 2.40 4.10
CA ALA A 77 1.00 2.03 5.20
C ALA A 77 1.96 3.19 5.53
N ALA A 78 2.03 3.58 6.79
CA ALA A 78 2.88 4.66 7.29
C ALA A 78 3.71 4.24 8.50
N ARG A 79 4.84 4.90 8.72
CA ARG A 79 5.63 4.74 9.95
C ARG A 79 5.01 5.60 11.06
N THR A 80 5.36 5.33 12.31
CA THR A 80 4.81 6.07 13.46
C THR A 80 5.64 7.31 13.87
N GLY A 81 6.93 7.34 13.52
CA GLY A 81 7.89 8.34 14.01
C GLY A 81 8.05 9.61 13.16
N LEU A 82 9.15 10.33 13.40
CA LEU A 82 9.46 11.61 12.76
C LEU A 82 9.44 11.53 11.22
N GLY A 83 8.86 12.55 10.58
CA GLY A 83 8.69 12.64 9.13
C GLY A 83 7.41 12.00 8.60
N THR A 84 6.69 11.21 9.41
CA THR A 84 5.47 10.51 8.97
C THR A 84 4.34 11.44 8.55
N ILE A 85 4.20 12.60 9.20
CA ILE A 85 3.13 13.56 8.87
C ILE A 85 3.26 14.00 7.41
N SER A 86 4.42 14.54 7.02
CA SER A 86 4.66 15.01 5.65
C SER A 86 4.54 13.86 4.65
N HIS A 87 5.17 12.71 4.93
CA HIS A 87 5.09 11.56 4.03
C HIS A 87 3.66 11.06 3.81
N SER A 88 2.87 10.97 4.88
CA SER A 88 1.48 10.51 4.80
C SER A 88 0.61 11.51 4.03
N LEU A 89 0.73 12.80 4.33
CA LEU A 89 -0.05 13.84 3.66
C LEU A 89 0.30 13.97 2.17
N LEU A 90 1.58 13.93 1.81
CA LEU A 90 2.00 13.92 0.39
C LEU A 90 1.50 12.67 -0.34
N THR A 91 1.48 11.52 0.32
CA THR A 91 0.93 10.28 -0.26
C THR A 91 -0.58 10.39 -0.46
N LEU A 92 -1.30 10.94 0.52
CA LEU A 92 -2.74 11.20 0.43
C LEU A 92 -3.07 12.19 -0.70
N GLU A 93 -2.30 13.28 -0.83
CA GLU A 93 -2.45 14.23 -1.92
C GLU A 93 -2.23 13.56 -3.28
N ALA A 94 -1.16 12.78 -3.43
CA ALA A 94 -0.87 12.06 -4.67
C ALA A 94 -1.96 11.05 -5.04
N ALA A 95 -2.53 10.35 -4.04
CA ALA A 95 -3.63 9.42 -4.25
C ALA A 95 -4.90 10.14 -4.71
N ARG A 96 -5.30 11.20 -3.99
CA ARG A 96 -6.51 11.99 -4.30
C ARG A 96 -6.41 12.71 -5.63
N ALA A 97 -5.24 13.25 -5.97
CA ALA A 97 -5.00 13.90 -7.24
C ALA A 97 -5.20 12.95 -8.43
N ALA A 98 -5.05 11.64 -8.22
CA ALA A 98 -5.34 10.60 -9.21
C ALA A 98 -6.76 10.01 -9.09
N GLY A 99 -7.61 10.55 -8.22
CA GLY A 99 -8.98 10.08 -8.02
C GLY A 99 -9.12 8.80 -7.20
N LEU A 100 -8.05 8.34 -6.54
CA LEU A 100 -8.09 7.11 -5.74
C LEU A 100 -8.94 7.29 -4.48
N ARG A 101 -9.76 6.28 -4.17
CA ARG A 101 -10.50 6.17 -2.92
C ARG A 101 -9.60 5.64 -1.82
N VAL A 102 -9.09 6.53 -0.97
CA VAL A 102 -8.29 6.14 0.20
C VAL A 102 -9.20 5.76 1.36
N ALA A 103 -9.16 4.49 1.76
CA ALA A 103 -9.95 3.94 2.86
C ALA A 103 -9.37 4.30 4.24
N GLY A 104 -8.04 4.47 4.33
CA GLY A 104 -7.39 4.88 5.57
C GLY A 104 -5.87 4.86 5.52
N VAL A 105 -5.25 5.29 6.61
CA VAL A 105 -3.81 5.14 6.86
C VAL A 105 -3.61 4.15 8.00
N VAL A 106 -2.70 3.20 7.84
CA VAL A 106 -2.31 2.26 8.88
C VAL A 106 -0.87 2.56 9.29
N MET A 107 -0.68 2.99 10.53
CA MET A 107 0.64 3.21 11.11
C MET A 107 1.18 1.91 11.69
N SER A 108 2.34 1.47 11.21
CA SER A 108 2.96 0.19 11.59
C SER A 108 4.49 0.29 11.72
N PRO A 109 5.11 -0.34 12.73
CA PRO A 109 4.45 -0.97 13.87
C PRO A 109 3.94 0.08 14.86
N TRP A 110 2.70 -0.08 15.33
CA TRP A 110 2.12 0.69 16.41
C TRP A 110 2.63 0.15 17.76
N PRO A 111 3.27 0.95 18.60
CA PRO A 111 3.82 0.49 19.86
C PRO A 111 2.72 0.15 20.87
N ALA A 112 2.95 -0.87 21.70
CA ALA A 112 2.03 -1.22 22.80
C ALA A 112 1.86 -0.08 23.83
N LYS A 113 2.90 0.76 23.96
CA LYS A 113 2.89 2.00 24.75
C LYS A 113 3.35 3.13 23.83
N PRO A 114 2.43 3.84 23.14
CA PRO A 114 2.80 4.96 22.29
C PRO A 114 3.27 6.14 23.13
N GLU A 115 4.35 6.78 22.69
CA GLU A 115 4.86 8.01 23.26
C GLU A 115 4.06 9.21 22.68
N PRO A 116 4.23 10.43 23.24
CA PRO A 116 3.49 11.60 22.77
C PRO A 116 3.67 11.90 21.28
N ILE A 117 4.81 11.53 20.69
CA ILE A 117 5.07 11.75 19.25
C ILE A 117 4.21 10.86 18.37
N GLU A 118 4.04 9.57 18.66
CA GLU A 118 3.20 8.68 17.83
C GLU A 118 1.72 9.07 17.95
N LEU A 119 1.28 9.43 19.15
CA LEU A 119 -0.09 9.92 19.39
C LEU A 119 -0.36 11.22 18.60
N SER A 120 0.57 12.17 18.68
CA SER A 120 0.49 13.44 17.95
C SER A 120 0.49 13.22 16.43
N ASN A 121 1.37 12.36 15.93
CA ASN A 121 1.46 12.04 14.51
C ASN A 121 0.17 11.40 14.00
N ARG A 122 -0.38 10.41 14.71
CA ARG A 122 -1.64 9.76 14.35
C ARG A 122 -2.80 10.76 14.29
N ALA A 123 -2.95 11.58 15.33
CA ALA A 123 -4.01 12.58 15.38
C ALA A 123 -3.86 13.64 14.28
N THR A 124 -2.63 14.10 14.03
CA THR A 124 -2.34 15.11 13.00
C THR A 124 -2.62 14.59 11.60
N VAL A 125 -2.19 13.37 11.28
CA VAL A 125 -2.47 12.75 9.97
C VAL A 125 -3.97 12.50 9.80
N ALA A 126 -4.69 12.09 10.85
CA ALA A 126 -6.14 11.91 10.76
C ALA A 126 -6.86 13.24 10.47
N ALA A 127 -6.51 14.30 11.22
CA ALA A 127 -7.16 15.60 11.11
C ALA A 127 -6.85 16.31 9.79
N LEU A 128 -5.58 16.43 9.42
CA LEU A 128 -5.16 17.12 8.19
C LEU A 128 -5.38 16.25 6.95
N GLY A 129 -5.21 14.94 7.10
CA GLY A 129 -5.41 13.98 6.03
C GLY A 129 -6.87 13.71 5.76
N GLY A 130 -7.80 13.98 6.68
CA GLY A 130 -9.24 13.75 6.47
C GLY A 130 -9.57 12.28 6.18
N VAL A 131 -8.86 11.36 6.82
CA VAL A 131 -9.02 9.89 6.69
C VAL A 131 -8.85 9.23 8.06
N PRO A 132 -9.46 8.06 8.30
CA PRO A 132 -9.18 7.30 9.52
C PRO A 132 -7.72 6.85 9.55
N VAL A 133 -7.13 6.91 10.75
CA VAL A 133 -5.76 6.41 11.00
C VAL A 133 -5.79 5.35 12.08
N SER A 134 -5.41 4.13 11.71
CA SER A 134 -5.33 2.96 12.59
C SER A 134 -3.88 2.60 12.89
N GLY A 135 -3.67 1.85 13.98
CA GLY A 135 -2.36 1.33 14.34
C GLY A 135 -2.35 -0.19 14.21
N LEU A 136 -1.36 -0.75 13.50
CA LEU A 136 -1.11 -2.18 13.45
C LEU A 136 0.11 -2.49 14.32
N PRO A 137 0.02 -3.33 15.36
CA PRO A 137 1.18 -3.66 16.19
C PRO A 137 2.28 -4.37 15.39
N ALA A 138 3.47 -4.50 15.97
CA ALA A 138 4.46 -5.42 15.42
C ALA A 138 3.88 -6.85 15.44
N THR A 139 3.95 -7.55 14.31
CA THR A 139 3.40 -8.91 14.16
C THR A 139 4.42 -9.85 13.53
N SER A 140 4.33 -11.13 13.87
CA SER A 140 4.88 -12.23 13.06
C SER A 140 3.82 -12.77 12.07
N PRO A 141 4.20 -13.57 11.06
CA PRO A 141 3.22 -14.19 10.15
C PRO A 141 2.12 -14.97 10.87
N SER A 142 2.44 -15.67 11.96
CA SER A 142 1.46 -16.42 12.76
C SER A 142 0.53 -15.54 13.61
N GLU A 143 0.92 -14.29 13.87
CA GLU A 143 0.17 -13.36 14.73
C GLU A 143 -0.55 -12.27 13.92
N LEU A 144 -0.32 -12.21 12.61
CA LEU A 144 -0.82 -11.14 11.74
C LEU A 144 -2.35 -11.02 11.79
N ALA A 145 -3.08 -12.14 11.77
CA ALA A 145 -4.54 -12.14 11.87
C ALA A 145 -5.03 -11.52 13.19
N ALA A 146 -4.38 -11.88 14.31
CA ALA A 146 -4.72 -11.32 15.61
C ALA A 146 -4.33 -9.83 15.72
N GLY A 147 -3.16 -9.45 15.20
CA GLY A 147 -2.71 -8.07 15.18
C GLY A 147 -3.56 -7.16 14.29
N GLY A 148 -4.06 -7.70 13.17
CA GLY A 148 -4.94 -7.01 12.22
C GLY A 148 -6.40 -6.91 12.66
N ALA A 149 -6.83 -7.64 13.70
CA ALA A 149 -8.21 -7.63 14.18
C ALA A 149 -8.70 -6.26 14.70
N CYS A 150 -7.77 -5.32 14.95
CA CYS A 150 -8.10 -3.94 15.31
C CYS A 150 -8.37 -3.03 14.10
N LEU A 151 -8.16 -3.51 12.87
CA LEU A 151 -8.35 -2.75 11.65
C LEU A 151 -9.81 -2.87 11.18
N PRO A 152 -10.42 -1.78 10.68
CA PRO A 152 -11.79 -1.79 10.15
C PRO A 152 -11.81 -2.38 8.73
N ILE A 153 -11.39 -3.64 8.58
CA ILE A 153 -11.27 -4.31 7.28
C ILE A 153 -12.64 -4.39 6.58
N ASP A 154 -13.71 -4.63 7.33
CA ASP A 154 -15.07 -4.70 6.79
C ASP A 154 -15.53 -3.37 6.16
N ASP A 155 -14.99 -2.23 6.60
CA ASP A 155 -15.29 -0.91 6.00
C ASP A 155 -14.48 -0.67 4.71
N TRP A 156 -13.46 -1.50 4.45
CA TRP A 156 -12.54 -1.37 3.32
C TRP A 156 -12.91 -2.28 2.15
N LEU A 157 -13.54 -3.42 2.43
CA LEU A 157 -14.07 -4.36 1.44
C LEU A 157 -15.33 -3.80 0.75
#